data_AF-A0A0G0V932-F1
#
_entry.id   AF-A0A0G0V932-F1
#
_cell.length_a   1.000
_cell.length_b   1.000
_cell.length_c   1.000
_cell.angle_alpha   90.00
_cell.angle_beta   90.00
_cell.angle_gamma   90.00
#
_symmetry.space_group_name_H-M   'P 1'
#
loop_
_entity.id
_entity.type
_entity.pdbx_description
1 polymer ?
#
loop_
_entity_poly.entity_id
_entity_poly.type
_entity_poly.pdbx_seq_one_letter_code
_entity_poly.pdbx_strand_id
1 'polypeptide(L)'
;MKNKVMYSIKNILNLRYWFSEPPYQNLLAMKIALIFFVIMLVAGVVLAILSQKEKFSVYIKRLFAKIASLLGWMGALAFVLLFFRYEATPFLARRFWYGFWLVGLIVWVVYILRYWYKQVPLKRQRQAEKERLRKYLP
;
A
#
# COMPACT_ATOMS: atom_id res chain seq x y z
N MET A 1 -0.06 14.66 35.56
CA MET A 1 0.21 15.78 34.63
C MET A 1 -0.20 15.36 33.22
N LYS A 2 -1.24 15.99 32.65
CA LYS A 2 -1.65 15.74 31.26
C LYS A 2 -0.58 16.30 30.32
N ASN A 3 0.32 15.44 29.84
CA ASN A 3 1.23 15.81 28.75
C ASN A 3 0.38 16.07 27.50
N LYS A 4 0.09 17.35 27.25
CA LYS A 4 -0.45 17.84 25.99
C LYS A 4 0.62 17.50 24.95
N VAL A 5 0.43 16.41 24.20
CA VAL A 5 1.29 16.11 23.06
C VAL A 5 1.04 17.22 22.05
N MET A 6 1.93 18.21 22.04
CA MET A 6 1.92 19.28 21.06
C MET A 6 2.25 18.65 19.71
N TYR A 7 1.26 18.55 18.82
CA TYR A 7 1.44 17.96 17.50
C TYR A 7 2.34 18.85 16.64
N SER A 8 3.65 18.64 16.75
CA SER A 8 4.67 19.31 15.95
C SER A 8 5.32 18.29 15.02
N ILE A 9 5.61 18.68 13.77
CA ILE A 9 6.29 17.85 12.76
C ILE A 9 7.63 17.31 13.30
N LYS A 10 8.26 18.05 14.22
CA LYS A 10 9.48 17.65 14.92
C LYS A 10 9.34 16.34 15.72
N ASN A 11 8.13 15.97 16.14
CA ASN A 11 7.89 14.74 16.89
C ASN A 11 7.97 13.47 16.04
N ILE A 12 7.87 13.59 14.71
CA ILE A 12 7.99 12.44 13.79
C ILE A 12 9.41 11.85 13.86
N LEU A 13 10.42 12.69 14.10
CA LEU A 13 11.81 12.27 14.26
C LEU A 13 12.14 11.76 15.67
N ASN A 14 11.21 11.89 16.63
CA ASN A 14 11.43 11.47 18.00
C ASN A 14 11.04 10.00 18.18
N LEU A 15 12.01 9.13 18.49
CA LEU A 15 11.78 7.70 18.70
C LEU A 15 10.71 7.45 19.79
N ARG A 16 10.68 8.27 20.85
CA ARG A 16 9.74 8.14 21.97
C ARG A 16 8.28 8.35 21.54
N TYR A 17 8.04 9.15 20.50
CA TYR A 17 6.70 9.39 19.95
C TYR A 17 6.07 8.13 19.32
N TRP A 18 6.90 7.26 18.74
CA TRP A 18 6.46 6.02 18.08
C TRP A 18 6.14 4.91 19.07
N PHE A 19 6.86 4.87 20.20
CA PHE A 19 6.70 3.87 21.25
C PHE A 19 5.77 4.31 22.39
N SER A 20 5.43 5.60 22.50
CA SER A 20 4.45 6.08 23.47
C SER A 20 3.05 5.55 23.18
N GLU A 21 2.27 5.35 24.23
CA GLU A 21 0.85 5.03 24.10
C GLU A 21 0.12 6.10 23.29
N PRO A 22 -0.69 5.69 22.30
CA PRO A 22 -1.52 6.64 21.58
C PRO A 22 -2.54 7.25 22.56
N PRO A 23 -2.82 8.56 22.48
CA PRO A 23 -3.94 9.15 23.20
C PRO A 23 -5.23 8.46 22.75
N TYR A 24 -6.21 8.44 23.67
CA TYR A 24 -7.54 7.89 23.41
C TYR A 24 -8.06 8.39 22.07
N GLN A 25 -8.33 7.47 21.14
CA GLN A 25 -8.76 7.86 19.81
C GLN A 25 -10.18 8.40 19.87
N ASN A 26 -10.38 9.55 19.23
CA ASN A 26 -11.72 10.05 18.94
C ASN A 26 -12.44 9.03 18.04
N LEU A 27 -13.68 8.65 18.43
CA LEU A 27 -14.54 7.75 17.66
C LEU A 27 -14.68 8.17 16.20
N LEU A 28 -14.71 9.48 15.92
CA LEU A 28 -14.79 10.02 14.57
C LEU A 28 -13.54 9.70 13.75
N ALA A 29 -12.34 9.84 14.34
CA ALA A 29 -11.09 9.52 13.66
C ALA A 29 -10.99 8.01 13.34
N MET A 30 -11.50 7.16 14.24
CA MET A 30 -11.55 5.71 14.01
C MET A 30 -12.51 5.35 12.87
N LYS A 31 -13.70 5.96 12.82
CA LYS A 31 -14.67 5.76 11.72
C LYS A 31 -14.10 6.19 10.37
N ILE A 32 -13.42 7.34 10.30
CA ILE A 32 -12.77 7.82 9.07
C ILE A 32 -11.69 6.83 8.62
N ALA A 33 -10.83 6.37 9.53
CA ALA A 33 -9.80 5.39 9.22
C ALA A 33 -10.40 4.07 8.71
N LEU A 34 -11.47 3.60 9.33
CA LEU A 34 -12.20 2.40 8.91
C LEU A 34 -12.74 2.54 7.48
N ILE A 35 -13.46 3.63 7.19
CA ILE A 35 -14.02 3.91 5.85
C ILE A 35 -12.90 3.97 4.81
N PHE A 36 -11.80 4.66 5.13
CA PHE A 36 -10.65 4.76 4.25
C PHE A 36 -10.07 3.38 3.90
N PHE A 37 -9.85 2.50 4.90
CA PHE A 37 -9.30 1.17 4.64
C PHE A 37 -10.27 0.24 3.90
N VAL A 38 -11.58 0.37 4.17
CA VAL A 38 -12.62 -0.35 3.40
C VAL A 38 -12.59 0.08 1.93
N ILE A 39 -12.55 1.38 1.65
CA ILE A 39 -12.43 1.88 0.27
C ILE A 39 -11.16 1.35 -0.39
N MET A 40 -10.05 1.31 0.34
CA MET A 40 -8.78 0.76 -0.15
C MET A 40 -8.89 -0.72 -0.55
N LEU A 41 -9.53 -1.54 0.29
CA LEU A 41 -9.77 -2.95 0.00
C LEU A 41 -10.70 -3.14 -1.19
N VAL A 42 -11.81 -2.40 -1.24
CA VAL A 42 -12.77 -2.44 -2.36
C VAL A 42 -12.07 -2.04 -3.66
N ALA A 43 -11.28 -0.97 -3.65
CA ALA A 43 -10.49 -0.55 -4.81
C ALA A 43 -9.48 -1.63 -5.24
N GLY A 44 -8.84 -2.30 -4.28
CA GLY A 44 -7.97 -3.45 -4.54
C GLY A 44 -8.69 -4.60 -5.26
N VAL A 45 -9.87 -4.98 -4.78
CA VAL A 45 -10.70 -6.04 -5.39
C VAL A 45 -11.17 -5.63 -6.79
N VAL A 46 -11.65 -4.40 -6.96
CA VAL A 46 -12.08 -3.89 -8.27
C VAL A 46 -10.91 -3.93 -9.26
N LEU A 47 -9.71 -3.48 -8.88
CA LEU A 47 -8.53 -3.56 -9.74
C LEU A 47 -8.10 -5.00 -10.05
N ALA A 48 -8.25 -5.92 -9.10
CA ALA A 48 -7.99 -7.35 -9.35
C ALA A 48 -8.94 -7.89 -10.42
N ILE A 49 -10.24 -7.59 -10.33
CA ILE A 49 -11.24 -7.99 -11.34
C ILE A 49 -10.93 -7.34 -12.70
N LEU A 50 -10.61 -6.05 -12.71
CA LEU A 50 -10.26 -5.33 -13.96
C LEU A 50 -8.98 -5.90 -14.60
N SER A 51 -8.03 -6.41 -13.81
CA SER A 51 -6.80 -7.01 -14.31
C SER A 51 -7.04 -8.29 -15.14
N GLN A 52 -8.19 -8.94 -14.98
CA GLN A 52 -8.57 -10.15 -15.72
C GLN A 52 -9.30 -9.84 -17.03
N LYS A 53 -9.82 -8.61 -17.21
CA LYS A 53 -10.61 -8.26 -18.40
C LYS A 53 -9.77 -8.16 -19.66
N GLU A 54 -10.16 -8.89 -20.71
CA GLU A 54 -9.55 -8.93 -22.06
C GLU A 54 -9.32 -7.55 -22.69
N LYS A 55 -10.15 -6.56 -22.35
CA LYS A 55 -10.08 -5.19 -22.89
C LYS A 55 -8.73 -4.48 -22.68
N PHE A 56 -7.94 -4.88 -21.69
CA PHE A 56 -6.69 -4.20 -21.35
C PHE A 56 -5.45 -4.88 -21.92
N SER A 57 -4.46 -4.09 -22.33
CA SER A 57 -3.16 -4.64 -22.73
C SER A 57 -2.50 -5.43 -21.60
N VAL A 58 -1.69 -6.44 -21.95
CA VAL A 58 -0.98 -7.31 -20.97
C VAL A 58 -0.19 -6.50 -19.94
N TYR A 59 0.36 -5.35 -20.34
CA TYR A 59 1.10 -4.45 -19.45
C TYR A 59 0.21 -3.77 -18.41
N ILE A 60 -0.97 -3.30 -18.83
CA ILE A 60 -1.96 -2.67 -17.95
C ILE A 60 -2.57 -3.71 -17.01
N LYS A 61 -2.91 -4.90 -17.52
CA LYS A 61 -3.38 -6.03 -16.69
C LYS A 61 -2.41 -6.32 -15.54
N ARG A 62 -1.11 -6.44 -15.85
CA ARG A 62 -0.07 -6.67 -14.83
C ARG A 62 0.11 -5.49 -13.87
N LEU A 63 -0.06 -4.25 -14.34
CA LEU A 63 -0.02 -3.08 -13.47
C LEU A 63 -1.19 -3.11 -12.48
N PHE A 64 -2.40 -3.35 -12.97
CA PHE A 64 -3.60 -3.47 -12.14
C PHE A 64 -3.47 -4.60 -11.12
N ALA A 65 -2.96 -5.78 -11.52
CA ALA A 65 -2.70 -6.87 -10.59
C ALA A 65 -1.70 -6.49 -9.48
N LYS A 66 -0.65 -5.72 -9.81
CA LYS A 66 0.33 -5.24 -8.83
C LYS A 66 -0.25 -4.20 -7.86
N ILE A 67 -1.04 -3.25 -8.38
CA ILE A 67 -1.71 -2.24 -7.55
C ILE A 67 -2.78 -2.90 -6.68
N ALA A 68 -3.55 -3.83 -7.23
CA ALA A 68 -4.53 -4.62 -6.50
C ALA A 68 -3.89 -5.39 -5.34
N SER A 69 -2.75 -6.04 -5.59
CA SER A 69 -1.98 -6.73 -4.54
C SER A 69 -1.49 -5.76 -3.46
N LEU A 70 -0.99 -4.58 -3.83
CA LEU A 70 -0.58 -3.54 -2.88
C LEU A 70 -1.76 -3.09 -2.02
N LEU A 71 -2.89 -2.71 -2.63
CA LEU A 71 -4.07 -2.25 -1.91
C LEU A 71 -4.67 -3.34 -1.03
N GLY A 72 -4.68 -4.59 -1.51
CA GLY A 72 -5.14 -5.76 -0.75
C GLY A 72 -4.28 -6.00 0.49
N TRP A 73 -2.96 -6.14 0.33
CA TRP A 73 -2.06 -6.37 1.46
C TRP A 73 -2.02 -5.19 2.43
N MET A 74 -1.90 -3.97 1.91
CA MET A 74 -1.86 -2.77 2.76
C MET A 74 -3.20 -2.54 3.46
N GLY A 75 -4.33 -2.76 2.78
CA GLY A 75 -5.66 -2.66 3.36
C GLY A 75 -5.89 -3.70 4.44
N ALA A 76 -5.53 -4.97 4.19
CA ALA A 76 -5.67 -6.04 5.17
C ALA A 76 -4.80 -5.81 6.42
N LEU A 77 -3.52 -5.46 6.23
CA LEU A 77 -2.63 -5.13 7.35
C LEU A 77 -3.15 -3.93 8.14
N ALA A 78 -3.61 -2.88 7.46
CA ALA A 78 -4.16 -1.71 8.14
C ALA A 78 -5.42 -2.03 8.94
N PHE A 79 -6.27 -2.93 8.45
CA PHE A 79 -7.46 -3.40 9.15
C PHE A 79 -7.11 -4.18 10.42
N VAL A 80 -6.12 -5.08 10.32
CA VAL A 80 -5.58 -5.81 11.48
C VAL A 80 -4.99 -4.85 12.52
N LEU A 81 -4.23 -3.84 12.09
CA LEU A 81 -3.70 -2.82 13.00
C LEU A 81 -4.80 -1.99 13.65
N LEU A 82 -5.86 -1.65 12.91
CA LEU A 82 -7.02 -0.94 13.46
C LEU A 82 -7.76 -1.80 14.50
N PHE A 83 -7.87 -3.11 14.26
CA PHE A 83 -8.46 -4.05 15.22
C PHE A 83 -7.65 -4.12 16.52
N PHE A 84 -6.33 -4.28 16.45
CA PHE A 84 -5.48 -4.28 17.65
C PHE A 84 -5.55 -2.98 18.45
N ARG A 85 -5.81 -1.88 17.75
CA ARG A 85 -6.01 -0.57 18.37
C ARG A 85 -7.36 -0.43 19.03
N TYR A 86 -8.41 -1.04 18.47
CA TYR A 86 -9.73 -1.12 19.10
C TYR A 86 -9.68 -1.92 20.41
N GLU A 87 -9.00 -3.07 20.38
CA GLU A 87 -8.77 -3.91 21.56
C GLU A 87 -7.78 -3.30 22.59
N ALA A 88 -7.26 -2.10 22.31
CA ALA A 88 -6.30 -1.38 23.16
C ALA A 88 -5.11 -2.23 23.62
N THR A 89 -4.67 -3.18 22.78
CA THR A 89 -3.60 -4.12 23.13
C THR A 89 -2.27 -3.37 23.41
N PRO A 90 -1.63 -3.56 24.58
CA PRO A 90 -0.52 -2.71 25.04
C PRO A 90 0.69 -2.61 24.10
N PHE A 91 0.93 -3.65 23.29
CA PHE A 91 2.06 -3.72 22.37
C PHE A 91 1.66 -3.47 20.90
N LEU A 92 0.55 -4.06 20.45
CA LEU A 92 0.14 -4.01 19.04
C LEU A 92 -0.63 -2.74 18.68
N ALA A 93 -1.19 -2.01 19.66
CA ALA A 93 -1.84 -0.72 19.43
C ALA A 93 -0.87 0.46 19.25
N ARG A 94 0.45 0.24 19.42
CA ARG A 94 1.46 1.31 19.37
C ARG A 94 1.59 1.89 17.96
N ARG A 95 1.87 3.20 17.88
CA ARG A 95 2.01 3.95 16.61
C ARG A 95 3.11 3.42 15.71
N PHE A 96 4.12 2.79 16.30
CA PHE A 96 5.23 2.11 15.61
C PHE A 96 4.79 1.24 14.42
N TRP A 97 3.70 0.47 14.56
CA TRP A 97 3.23 -0.42 13.51
C TRP A 97 2.73 0.31 12.26
N TYR A 98 2.12 1.48 12.44
CA TYR A 98 1.74 2.34 11.31
C TYR A 98 2.97 2.92 10.59
N GLY A 99 4.08 3.13 11.32
CA GLY A 99 5.37 3.48 10.72
C GLY A 99 5.90 2.37 9.82
N PHE A 100 5.91 1.12 10.31
CA PHE A 100 6.30 -0.04 9.51
C PHE A 100 5.40 -0.25 8.29
N TRP A 101 4.10 -0.09 8.48
CA TRP A 101 3.12 -0.14 7.39
C TRP A 101 3.42 0.93 6.32
N LEU A 102 3.74 2.16 6.74
CA LEU A 102 4.07 3.25 5.81
C LEU A 102 5.39 2.99 5.05
N VAL A 103 6.41 2.46 5.73
CA VAL A 103 7.67 2.05 5.07
C VAL A 103 7.41 0.93 4.06
N GLY A 104 6.61 -0.07 4.43
CA GLY A 104 6.20 -1.14 3.53
C GLY A 104 5.47 -0.61 2.30
N LEU A 105 4.56 0.34 2.48
CA LEU A 105 3.85 1.02 1.39
C LEU A 105 4.84 1.73 0.45
N ILE A 106 5.78 2.51 0.99
CA ILE A 106 6.78 3.23 0.19
C ILE A 106 7.62 2.26 -0.65
N VAL A 107 8.14 1.20 -0.01
CA VAL A 107 8.94 0.18 -0.69
C VAL A 107 8.15 -0.46 -1.84
N TRP A 108 6.89 -0.81 -1.60
CA TRP A 108 6.03 -1.43 -2.61
C TRP A 108 5.70 -0.49 -3.77
N VAL A 109 5.43 0.79 -3.47
CA VAL A 109 5.23 1.84 -4.49
C VAL A 109 6.47 1.97 -5.36
N VAL A 110 7.68 2.02 -4.77
CA VAL A 110 8.94 2.06 -5.53
C VAL A 110 9.09 0.86 -6.46
N TYR A 111 8.71 -0.35 -6.02
CA TYR A 111 8.73 -1.54 -6.88
C TYR A 111 7.74 -1.45 -8.05
N ILE A 112 6.55 -0.88 -7.84
CA ILE A 112 5.56 -0.67 -8.91
C ILE A 112 6.04 0.37 -9.90
N LEU A 113 6.59 1.49 -9.43
CA LEU A 113 7.14 2.55 -10.29
C LEU A 113 8.34 2.01 -11.10
N ARG A 114 9.25 1.27 -10.46
CA ARG A 114 10.37 0.62 -11.14
C ARG A 114 9.89 -0.36 -12.21
N TYR A 115 8.81 -1.10 -11.95
CA TYR A 115 8.20 -1.98 -12.95
C TYR A 115 7.69 -1.17 -14.15
N TRP A 116 6.93 -0.10 -13.93
CA TRP A 116 6.35 0.72 -14.99
C TRP A 116 7.42 1.44 -15.84
N TYR A 117 8.34 2.16 -15.20
CA TYR A 117 9.31 3.00 -15.92
C TYR A 117 10.51 2.24 -16.49
N LYS A 118 10.95 1.16 -15.85
CA LYS A 118 12.14 0.41 -16.32
C LYS A 118 11.79 -0.89 -17.02
N GLN A 119 10.89 -1.69 -16.45
CA GLN A 119 10.64 -3.04 -16.98
C GLN A 119 9.69 -3.06 -18.17
N VAL A 120 8.64 -2.22 -18.18
CA VAL A 120 7.69 -2.17 -19.31
C VAL A 120 8.36 -1.76 -20.63
N PRO A 121 9.14 -0.67 -20.72
CA PRO A 121 9.78 -0.29 -21.99
C PRO A 121 10.79 -1.35 -22.45
N LEU A 122 11.59 -1.90 -21.53
CA LEU A 122 12.55 -2.97 -21.84
C LEU A 122 11.85 -4.23 -22.38
N LYS A 123 10.72 -4.62 -21.80
CA LYS A 123 9.94 -5.77 -22.28
C LYS A 123 9.33 -5.51 -23.66
N ARG A 124 8.87 -4.29 -23.92
CA ARG A 124 8.37 -3.91 -25.26
C ARG A 124 9.47 -4.00 -26.32
N GLN A 125 10.68 -3.51 -26.03
CA GLN A 125 11.81 -3.60 -26.96
C GLN A 125 12.19 -5.06 -27.26
N ARG A 126 12.34 -5.89 -26.22
CA ARG A 126 12.63 -7.32 -26.40
C ARG A 126 11.54 -8.06 -27.17
N GLN A 127 10.29 -7.67 -26.99
CA GLN A 127 9.18 -8.28 -27.71
C GLN A 127 9.19 -7.90 -29.20
N ALA A 128 9.45 -6.62 -29.51
CA ALA A 128 9.64 -6.17 -30.89
C ALA A 128 10.84 -6.85 -31.58
N GLU A 129 11.93 -7.06 -30.85
CA GLU A 129 13.10 -7.77 -31.37
C GLU A 129 12.82 -9.26 -31.63
N LYS A 130 12.11 -9.93 -30.72
CA LYS A 130 11.65 -11.31 -30.93
C LYS A 130 10.70 -11.44 -32.12
N GLU A 131 9.80 -10.49 -32.31
CA GLU A 131 8.90 -10.43 -33.47
C GLU A 131 9.67 -10.22 -34.78
N ARG A 132 10.70 -9.38 -34.77
CA ARG A 132 11.62 -9.23 -35.91
C ARG A 132 12.34 -10.54 -36.22
N LEU A 133 12.98 -11.17 -35.23
CA LEU A 133 13.70 -12.43 -35.42
C LEU A 133 12.80 -13.57 -35.93
N ARG A 134 11.56 -13.68 -35.41
CA ARG A 134 10.56 -14.64 -35.89
C ARG A 134 10.14 -14.41 -37.34
N LYS A 135 10.23 -13.19 -37.85
CA LYS A 135 9.91 -12.89 -39.25
C LYS A 135 10.96 -13.44 -40.23
N TYR A 136 12.18 -13.70 -39.74
CA TYR A 136 13.32 -14.15 -40.57
C TYR A 136 13.72 -15.61 -40.33
N LEU A 137 13.05 -16.32 -39.43
CA LEU A 137 13.27 -17.73 -39.16
C LEU A 137 12.04 -18.52 -39.64
N PRO A 138 12.15 -19.30 -40.75
CA PRO A 138 11.07 -20.13 -41.26
C PRO A 138 10.69 -21.27 -40.31
#